data_AF-A0AAV6WYR8-F1
#
_entry.id   AF-A0AAV6WYR8-F1
#
_cell.length_a   1.000
_cell.length_b   1.000
_cell.length_c   1.000
_cell.angle_alpha   90.00
_cell.angle_beta   90.00
_cell.angle_gamma   90.00
#
_symmetry.space_group_name_H-M   'P 1'
#
loop_
_entity.id
_entity.type
_entity.pdbx_description
1 polymer ?
#
loop_
_entity_poly.entity_id
_entity_poly.type
_entity_poly.pdbx_seq_one_letter_code
_entity_poly.pdbx_strand_id
1 'polypeptide(L)'
;MKKTTMALLTVEEDDDNNGLGVENGCSGFDANRIAELKAWLVSQFEAAGKDVPDFEYTPRSIAHVHNIATLSQSKTQAATIVANDFGQKEAEYRFQAARIKEILEHVGLVQESLPSNVVSSAQVLANLSLRKTAVEEKRAKVQQESKELLDYTRKPIARLTYLKRTLAQLEDDITPCEAQMEHWKTNLTIMDSKERQYLQQCSNYKEIDNEACVFITDKALAALAIEDKKRQHAAAEKYLEDVSQSALASSEL
;
A
#
# COMPACT_ATOMS: atom_id res chain seq x y z
N MET A 1 -28.93 25.78 -37.47
CA MET A 1 -28.64 24.92 -36.30
C MET A 1 -27.65 23.85 -36.71
N LYS A 2 -26.35 24.08 -36.52
CA LYS A 2 -25.32 23.05 -36.72
C LYS A 2 -25.07 22.42 -35.35
N LYS A 3 -25.39 21.13 -35.21
CA LYS A 3 -25.07 20.34 -34.02
C LYS A 3 -23.61 19.90 -34.15
N THR A 4 -22.73 20.47 -33.33
CA THR A 4 -21.38 19.94 -33.15
C THR A 4 -21.42 18.98 -31.97
N THR A 5 -21.39 17.69 -32.28
CA THR A 5 -21.22 16.60 -31.33
C THR A 5 -19.82 16.68 -30.75
N MET A 6 -19.69 17.02 -29.46
CA MET A 6 -18.44 16.85 -28.74
C MET A 6 -18.29 15.37 -28.39
N ALA A 7 -17.31 14.73 -29.04
CA ALA A 7 -16.84 13.41 -28.64
C ALA A 7 -16.14 13.53 -27.28
N LEU A 8 -16.72 12.88 -26.29
CA LEU A 8 -16.15 12.66 -24.97
C LEU A 8 -15.03 11.62 -25.14
N LEU A 9 -13.77 12.07 -25.18
CA LEU A 9 -12.63 11.15 -25.13
C LEU A 9 -12.40 10.79 -23.66
N THR A 10 -12.95 9.66 -23.23
CA THR A 10 -12.54 8.96 -22.02
C THR A 10 -11.17 8.36 -22.28
N VAL A 11 -10.17 8.77 -21.51
CA VAL A 11 -8.86 8.09 -21.48
C VAL A 11 -9.04 6.79 -20.71
N GLU A 12 -8.95 5.68 -21.43
CA GLU A 12 -8.80 4.33 -20.88
C GLU A 12 -7.40 4.21 -20.24
N GLU A 13 -7.36 3.71 -19.00
CA GLU A 13 -6.14 3.31 -18.31
C GLU A 13 -5.76 1.90 -18.81
N ASP A 14 -4.80 1.83 -19.73
CA ASP A 14 -4.14 0.58 -20.09
C ASP A 14 -2.83 0.46 -19.28
N ASP A 15 -2.86 -0.43 -18.29
CA ASP A 15 -1.70 -0.97 -17.59
C ASP A 15 -1.00 -1.99 -18.48
N ASP A 16 0.05 -1.59 -19.20
CA ASP A 16 0.97 -2.52 -19.86
C ASP A 16 2.41 -2.35 -19.31
N ASN A 17 2.71 -3.26 -18.39
CA ASN A 17 4.04 -3.62 -17.91
C ASN A 17 4.84 -4.27 -19.05
N ASN A 18 5.91 -3.62 -19.53
CA ASN A 18 7.06 -4.35 -20.04
C ASN A 18 8.35 -3.53 -19.95
N GLY A 19 9.35 -4.08 -19.27
CA GLY A 19 10.69 -3.52 -19.24
C GLY A 19 11.40 -3.68 -20.58
N LEU A 20 12.41 -2.83 -20.82
CA LEU A 20 13.67 -3.13 -21.51
C LEU A 20 14.50 -1.83 -21.67
N GLY A 21 15.82 -1.97 -21.50
CA GLY A 21 16.80 -1.19 -22.25
C GLY A 21 17.23 0.16 -21.68
N VAL A 22 18.30 0.12 -20.88
CA VAL A 22 19.17 1.28 -20.64
C VAL A 22 19.94 1.58 -21.93
N GLU A 23 19.59 2.65 -22.63
CA GLU A 23 20.44 3.26 -23.66
C GLU A 23 20.55 4.78 -23.44
N ASN A 24 21.79 5.21 -23.21
CA ASN A 24 22.18 6.54 -22.75
C ASN A 24 22.18 7.56 -23.92
N GLY A 25 20.98 7.93 -24.40
CA GLY A 25 20.77 8.95 -25.46
C GLY A 25 20.07 10.24 -25.01
N CYS A 26 19.78 10.42 -23.71
CA CYS A 26 18.75 11.37 -23.23
C CYS A 26 19.22 12.82 -22.97
N SER A 27 20.53 13.10 -22.91
CA SER A 27 21.02 14.40 -22.41
C SER A 27 20.66 15.61 -23.28
N GLY A 28 20.55 15.43 -24.61
CA GLY A 28 20.19 16.52 -25.53
C GLY A 28 18.70 16.88 -25.51
N PHE A 29 17.83 15.90 -25.25
CA PHE A 29 16.39 16.10 -25.22
C PHE A 29 15.97 16.82 -23.92
N ASP A 30 16.58 16.45 -22.80
CA ASP A 30 16.35 17.12 -21.52
C ASP A 30 16.84 18.57 -21.52
N ALA A 31 17.95 18.87 -22.20
CA ALA A 31 18.45 20.25 -22.34
C ALA A 31 17.45 21.17 -23.07
N ASN A 32 16.83 20.67 -24.15
CA ASN A 32 15.82 21.42 -24.91
C ASN A 32 14.55 21.62 -24.09
N ARG A 33 14.06 20.60 -23.39
CA ARG A 33 12.90 20.69 -22.50
C ARG A 33 13.14 21.66 -21.34
N ILE A 34 14.35 21.66 -20.77
CA ILE A 34 14.73 22.60 -19.72
C ILE A 34 14.74 24.04 -20.25
N ALA A 35 15.26 24.27 -21.46
CA ALA A 35 15.27 25.60 -22.07
C ALA A 35 13.84 26.13 -22.35
N GLU A 36 12.96 25.26 -22.87
CA GLU A 36 11.54 25.59 -23.10
C GLU A 36 10.81 25.90 -21.79
N LEU A 37 11.02 25.08 -20.75
CA LEU A 37 10.44 25.31 -19.42
C LEU A 37 10.94 26.60 -18.79
N LYS A 38 12.24 26.92 -18.93
CA LYS A 38 12.81 28.18 -18.45
C LYS A 38 12.17 29.38 -19.15
N ALA A 39 12.05 29.33 -20.48
CA ALA A 39 11.41 30.40 -21.24
C ALA A 39 9.93 30.57 -20.86
N TRP A 40 9.20 29.47 -20.69
CA TRP A 40 7.81 29.50 -20.23
C TRP A 40 7.68 30.09 -18.82
N LEU A 41 8.52 29.67 -17.87
CA LEU A 41 8.52 30.19 -16.50
C LEU A 41 8.84 31.69 -16.47
N VAL A 42 9.85 32.13 -17.21
CA VAL A 42 10.17 33.56 -17.33
C VAL A 42 8.96 34.33 -17.84
N SER A 43 8.31 33.87 -18.91
CA SER A 43 7.11 34.53 -19.45
C SER A 43 5.95 34.59 -18.43
N GLN A 44 5.70 33.51 -17.69
CA GLN A 44 4.63 33.49 -16.69
C GLN A 44 4.91 34.38 -15.47
N PHE A 45 6.16 34.40 -14.99
CA PHE A 45 6.57 35.19 -13.84
C PHE A 45 6.73 36.68 -14.19
N GLU A 46 7.22 37.00 -15.39
CA GLU A 46 7.25 38.36 -15.93
C GLU A 46 5.83 38.94 -16.07
N ALA A 47 4.88 38.16 -16.60
CA ALA A 47 3.47 38.56 -16.66
C ALA A 47 2.86 38.82 -15.27
N ALA A 48 3.40 38.20 -14.22
CA ALA A 48 3.02 38.41 -12.82
C ALA A 48 3.87 39.47 -12.10
N GLY A 49 4.84 40.09 -12.78
CA GLY A 49 5.77 41.07 -12.20
C GLY A 49 6.70 40.49 -11.12
N LYS A 50 7.06 39.21 -11.21
CA LYS A 50 7.92 38.49 -10.26
C LYS A 50 9.11 37.88 -10.95
N ASP A 51 10.19 37.65 -10.20
CA ASP A 51 11.34 36.88 -10.66
C ASP A 51 11.10 35.38 -10.50
N VAL A 52 11.69 34.57 -11.38
CA VAL A 52 11.62 33.11 -11.33
C VAL A 52 12.45 32.63 -10.12
N PRO A 53 11.86 31.86 -9.18
CA PRO A 53 12.60 31.30 -8.05
C PRO A 53 13.69 30.34 -8.51
N ASP A 54 14.82 30.31 -7.80
CA ASP A 54 15.86 29.31 -8.03
C ASP A 54 15.39 27.93 -7.56
N PHE A 55 15.33 26.95 -8.46
CA PHE A 55 15.03 25.55 -8.13
C PHE A 55 15.87 24.58 -8.96
N GLU A 56 16.08 23.38 -8.43
CA GLU A 56 16.87 22.34 -9.08
C GLU A 56 16.08 21.67 -10.23
N TYR A 57 16.67 21.67 -11.43
CA TYR A 57 16.11 21.01 -12.61
C TYR A 57 16.38 19.50 -12.57
N THR A 58 15.61 18.78 -11.75
CA THR A 58 15.58 17.31 -11.76
C THR A 58 14.60 16.79 -12.82
N PRO A 59 14.79 15.60 -13.43
CA PRO A 59 13.86 15.04 -14.41
C PRO A 59 12.40 14.96 -13.92
N ARG A 60 12.21 14.67 -12.62
CA ARG A 60 10.88 14.64 -11.98
C ARG A 60 10.24 16.02 -11.89
N SER A 61 11.03 17.05 -11.56
CA SER A 61 10.56 18.45 -11.52
C SER A 61 10.19 18.95 -12.91
N ILE A 62 11.00 18.64 -13.92
CA ILE A 62 10.78 19.01 -15.34
C ILE A 62 9.45 18.42 -15.83
N ALA A 63 9.22 17.12 -15.58
CA ALA A 63 7.98 16.45 -15.95
C ALA A 63 6.77 17.10 -15.25
N HIS A 64 6.89 17.40 -13.95
CA HIS A 64 5.81 18.02 -13.19
C HIS A 64 5.47 19.43 -13.70
N VAL A 65 6.47 20.30 -13.90
CA VAL A 65 6.27 21.65 -14.41
C VAL A 65 5.75 21.64 -15.84
N HIS A 66 6.22 20.73 -16.69
CA HIS A 66 5.70 20.56 -18.06
C HIS A 66 4.21 20.19 -18.06
N ASN A 67 3.77 19.33 -17.15
CA ASN A 67 2.36 19.00 -17.00
C ASN A 67 1.54 20.22 -16.56
N ILE A 68 2.06 21.03 -15.64
CA ILE A 68 1.43 22.28 -15.22
C ILE A 68 1.36 23.28 -16.39
N ALA A 69 2.44 23.40 -17.17
CA ALA A 69 2.50 24.30 -18.33
C ALA A 69 1.47 23.92 -19.39
N THR A 70 1.39 22.63 -19.74
CA THR A 70 0.42 22.11 -20.71
C THR A 70 -1.03 22.31 -20.23
N LEU A 71 -1.29 22.06 -18.93
CA LEU A 71 -2.61 22.29 -18.34
C LEU A 71 -2.96 23.78 -18.30
N SER A 72 -1.99 24.66 -18.01
CA SER A 72 -2.19 26.10 -18.02
C SER A 72 -2.49 26.60 -19.44
N GLN A 73 -1.72 26.17 -20.43
CA GLN A 73 -1.88 26.56 -21.83
C GLN A 73 -3.25 26.14 -22.38
N SER A 74 -3.67 24.90 -22.14
CA SER A 74 -4.99 24.41 -22.57
C SER A 74 -6.13 25.20 -21.91
N LYS A 75 -6.02 25.53 -20.63
CA LYS A 75 -6.99 26.40 -19.93
C LYS A 75 -7.03 27.81 -20.51
N THR A 76 -5.88 28.42 -20.80
CA THR A 76 -5.80 29.76 -21.42
C THR A 76 -6.38 29.76 -22.84
N GLN A 77 -6.13 28.71 -23.62
CA GLN A 77 -6.71 28.54 -24.95
C GLN A 77 -8.24 28.43 -24.88
N ALA A 78 -8.76 27.58 -23.99
CA ALA A 78 -10.20 27.44 -23.78
C ALA A 78 -10.84 28.77 -23.35
N ALA A 79 -10.22 29.49 -22.41
CA ALA A 79 -10.68 30.81 -21.97
C ALA A 79 -10.69 31.82 -23.12
N THR A 80 -9.68 31.81 -23.98
CA THR A 80 -9.59 32.68 -25.16
C THR A 80 -10.71 32.40 -26.16
N ILE A 81 -11.01 31.12 -26.43
CA ILE A 81 -12.11 30.72 -27.31
C ILE A 81 -13.46 31.22 -26.76
N VAL A 82 -13.70 31.03 -25.46
CA VAL A 82 -14.94 31.47 -24.81
C VAL A 82 -15.06 33.00 -24.81
N ALA A 83 -13.96 33.71 -24.56
CA ALA A 83 -13.94 35.17 -24.62
C ALA A 83 -14.27 35.69 -26.04
N ASN A 84 -13.70 35.06 -27.07
CA ASN A 84 -14.00 35.41 -28.47
C ASN A 84 -15.47 35.12 -28.83
N ASP A 85 -16.02 33.99 -28.40
CA ASP A 85 -17.43 33.64 -28.62
C ASP A 85 -18.38 34.66 -27.96
N PHE A 86 -18.09 35.05 -26.71
CA PHE A 86 -18.87 36.11 -26.04
C PHE A 86 -18.73 37.46 -26.73
N GLY A 87 -17.53 37.83 -27.17
CA GLY A 87 -17.30 39.08 -27.92
C GLY A 87 -18.06 39.11 -29.25
N GLN A 88 -18.10 37.98 -29.98
CA GLN A 88 -18.88 37.86 -31.20
C GLN A 88 -20.38 37.98 -30.94
N LYS A 89 -20.88 37.27 -29.91
CA LYS A 89 -22.29 37.32 -29.52
C LYS A 89 -22.70 38.73 -29.06
N GLU A 90 -21.82 39.43 -28.36
CA GLU A 90 -22.03 40.83 -27.99
C GLU A 90 -22.13 41.73 -29.22
N ALA A 91 -21.22 41.57 -30.19
CA ALA A 91 -21.26 42.33 -31.44
C ALA A 91 -22.57 42.09 -32.21
N GLU A 92 -23.06 40.84 -32.27
CA GLU A 92 -24.34 40.50 -32.88
C GLU A 92 -25.52 41.18 -32.16
N TYR A 93 -25.54 41.18 -30.82
CA TYR A 93 -26.59 41.87 -30.06
C TYR A 93 -26.52 43.39 -30.23
N ARG A 94 -25.32 43.97 -30.29
CA ARG A 94 -25.14 45.41 -30.56
C ARG A 94 -25.67 45.77 -31.94
N PHE A 95 -25.38 44.95 -32.96
CA PHE A 95 -25.92 45.16 -34.32
C PHE A 95 -27.46 45.03 -34.35
N GLN A 96 -28.02 44.00 -33.69
CA GLN A 96 -29.47 43.84 -33.59
C GLN A 96 -30.14 45.02 -32.88
N ALA A 97 -29.55 45.50 -31.78
CA ALA A 97 -30.07 46.66 -31.05
C ALA A 97 -30.03 47.94 -31.91
N ALA A 98 -28.94 48.17 -32.66
CA ALA A 98 -28.83 49.30 -33.59
C ALA A 98 -29.90 49.22 -34.69
N ARG A 99 -30.11 48.04 -35.29
CA ARG A 99 -31.15 47.83 -36.30
C ARG A 99 -32.56 48.06 -35.74
N ILE A 100 -32.84 47.56 -34.53
CA ILE A 100 -34.14 47.77 -33.88
C ILE A 100 -34.35 49.26 -33.59
N LYS A 101 -33.31 49.97 -33.14
CA LYS A 101 -33.36 51.41 -32.91
C LYS A 101 -33.70 52.17 -34.19
N GLU A 102 -33.01 51.87 -35.29
CA GLU A 102 -33.28 52.48 -36.61
C GLU A 102 -34.74 52.23 -37.07
N ILE A 103 -35.24 51.00 -36.94
CA ILE A 103 -36.64 50.67 -37.28
C ILE A 103 -37.62 51.47 -36.41
N LEU A 104 -37.37 51.56 -35.10
CA LEU A 104 -38.22 52.30 -34.17
C LEU A 104 -38.21 53.80 -34.46
N GLU A 105 -37.05 54.36 -34.83
CA GLU A 105 -36.93 55.75 -35.29
C GLU A 105 -37.75 55.98 -36.56
N HIS A 106 -37.68 55.08 -37.55
CA HIS A 106 -38.49 55.18 -38.77
C HIS A 106 -40.01 55.07 -38.53
N VAL A 107 -40.44 54.30 -37.52
CA VAL A 107 -41.86 54.14 -37.17
C VAL A 107 -42.35 55.24 -36.20
N GLY A 108 -41.48 56.14 -35.75
CA GLY A 108 -41.82 57.21 -34.80
C GLY A 108 -41.99 56.73 -33.35
N LEU A 109 -41.56 55.51 -33.05
CA LEU A 109 -41.57 54.87 -31.72
C LEU A 109 -40.23 55.09 -31.01
N VAL A 110 -39.78 56.35 -30.97
CA VAL A 110 -38.57 56.78 -30.26
C VAL A 110 -38.79 56.60 -28.75
N GLN A 111 -37.74 56.27 -27.99
CA GLN A 111 -37.84 56.02 -26.54
C GLN A 111 -38.53 57.15 -25.77
N GLU A 112 -38.41 58.38 -26.26
CA GLU A 112 -39.03 59.59 -25.71
C GLU A 112 -40.55 59.71 -26.03
N SER A 113 -41.08 58.93 -26.96
CA SER A 113 -42.52 58.91 -27.32
C SER A 113 -43.30 57.73 -26.73
N LEU A 114 -42.64 56.82 -26.01
CA LEU A 114 -43.29 55.66 -25.40
C LEU A 114 -44.14 56.07 -24.18
N PRO A 115 -45.42 55.68 -24.12
CA PRO A 115 -46.25 56.00 -22.97
C PRO A 115 -45.75 55.29 -21.70
N SER A 116 -45.79 56.00 -20.56
CA SER A 116 -45.18 55.61 -19.27
C SER A 116 -45.59 54.22 -18.75
N ASN A 117 -46.80 53.77 -19.09
CA ASN A 117 -47.29 52.42 -18.76
C ASN A 117 -46.49 51.30 -19.44
N VAL A 118 -46.05 51.51 -20.69
CA VAL A 118 -45.24 50.55 -21.45
C VAL A 118 -43.84 50.47 -20.85
N VAL A 119 -43.24 51.62 -20.53
CA VAL A 119 -41.93 51.71 -19.86
C VAL A 119 -41.96 51.03 -18.49
N SER A 120 -42.99 51.29 -17.70
CA SER A 120 -43.18 50.68 -16.38
C SER A 120 -43.32 49.14 -16.47
N SER A 121 -44.10 48.65 -17.45
CA SER A 121 -44.28 47.21 -17.67
C SER A 121 -42.98 46.53 -18.11
N ALA A 122 -42.23 47.17 -19.01
CA ALA A 122 -40.92 46.68 -19.44
C ALA A 122 -39.92 46.62 -18.28
N GLN A 123 -39.92 47.64 -17.39
CA GLN A 123 -39.07 47.64 -16.20
C GLN A 123 -39.43 46.51 -15.23
N VAL A 124 -40.72 46.21 -15.04
CA VAL A 124 -41.16 45.08 -14.20
C VAL A 124 -40.70 43.75 -14.80
N LEU A 125 -40.83 43.56 -16.12
CA LEU A 125 -40.36 42.35 -16.80
C LEU A 125 -38.84 42.18 -16.70
N ALA A 126 -38.07 43.27 -16.84
CA ALA A 126 -36.63 43.25 -16.64
C ALA A 126 -36.25 42.88 -15.20
N ASN A 127 -36.95 43.42 -14.21
CA ASN A 127 -36.74 43.05 -12.81
C ASN A 127 -37.11 41.58 -12.53
N LEU A 128 -38.17 41.07 -13.16
CA LEU A 128 -38.57 39.67 -13.05
C LEU A 128 -37.54 38.72 -13.70
N SER A 129 -36.99 39.08 -14.85
CA SER A 129 -35.96 38.26 -15.52
C SER A 129 -34.68 38.19 -14.70
N LEU A 130 -34.21 39.32 -14.15
CA LEU A 130 -33.06 39.36 -13.24
C LEU A 130 -33.27 38.52 -11.97
N ARG A 131 -34.47 38.59 -11.38
CA ARG A 131 -34.80 37.75 -10.22
C ARG A 131 -34.88 36.27 -10.60
N LYS A 132 -35.39 35.95 -11.78
CA LYS A 132 -35.48 34.58 -12.28
C LYS A 132 -34.09 33.95 -12.43
N THR A 133 -33.13 34.64 -13.04
CA THR A 133 -31.76 34.11 -13.18
C THR A 133 -31.08 33.90 -11.82
N ALA A 134 -31.25 34.83 -10.87
CA ALA A 134 -30.73 34.67 -9.51
C ALA A 134 -31.35 33.47 -8.76
N VAL A 135 -32.64 33.18 -9.00
CA VAL A 135 -33.30 32.00 -8.44
C VAL A 135 -32.79 30.72 -9.09
N GLU A 136 -32.57 30.71 -10.40
CA GLU A 136 -32.03 29.57 -11.13
C GLU A 136 -30.59 29.24 -10.67
N GLU A 137 -29.75 30.25 -10.47
CA GLU A 137 -28.41 30.08 -9.92
C GLU A 137 -28.44 29.48 -8.51
N LYS A 138 -29.29 30.01 -7.62
CA LYS A 138 -29.46 29.45 -6.27
C LYS A 138 -29.98 28.00 -6.31
N ARG A 139 -30.90 27.68 -7.22
CA ARG A 139 -31.39 26.29 -7.40
C ARG A 139 -30.27 25.37 -7.86
N ALA A 140 -29.43 25.80 -8.80
CA ALA A 140 -28.28 25.03 -9.25
C ALA A 140 -27.28 24.77 -8.11
N LYS A 141 -26.99 25.80 -7.29
CA LYS A 141 -26.12 25.67 -6.12
C LYS A 141 -26.68 24.68 -5.08
N VAL A 142 -27.97 24.82 -4.73
CA VAL A 142 -28.63 23.89 -3.80
C VAL A 142 -28.64 22.46 -4.34
N GLN A 143 -28.83 22.26 -5.64
CA GLN A 143 -28.73 20.93 -6.26
C GLN A 143 -27.31 20.36 -6.18
N GLN A 144 -26.28 21.19 -6.40
CA GLN A 144 -24.89 20.77 -6.27
C GLN A 144 -24.54 20.38 -4.82
N GLU A 145 -24.87 21.23 -3.85
CA GLU A 145 -24.65 20.95 -2.42
C GLU A 145 -25.41 19.70 -1.98
N SER A 146 -26.66 19.52 -2.44
CA SER A 146 -27.44 18.31 -2.18
C SER A 146 -26.75 17.05 -2.71
N LYS A 147 -26.16 17.10 -3.92
CA LYS A 147 -25.41 15.99 -4.50
C LYS A 147 -24.15 15.68 -3.68
N GLU A 148 -23.39 16.70 -3.30
CA GLU A 148 -22.18 16.54 -2.49
C GLU A 148 -22.49 15.92 -1.12
N LEU A 149 -23.56 16.37 -0.45
CA LEU A 149 -24.01 15.80 0.83
C LEU A 149 -24.45 14.33 0.69
N LEU A 150 -25.13 13.98 -0.41
CA LEU A 150 -25.49 12.59 -0.70
C LEU A 150 -24.25 11.71 -0.89
N ASP A 151 -23.24 12.20 -1.61
CA ASP A 151 -22.00 11.45 -1.83
C ASP A 151 -21.17 11.34 -0.54
N TYR A 152 -21.12 12.41 0.25
CA TYR A 152 -20.52 12.40 1.59
C TYR A 152 -21.20 11.40 2.53
N THR A 153 -22.49 11.13 2.34
CA THR A 153 -23.24 10.14 3.14
C THR A 153 -23.08 8.71 2.59
N ARG A 154 -23.11 8.53 1.26
CA ARG A 154 -22.98 7.22 0.61
C ARG A 154 -21.60 6.58 0.86
N LYS A 155 -20.52 7.37 0.83
CA LYS A 155 -19.15 6.86 1.01
C LYS A 155 -18.92 6.19 2.38
N PRO A 156 -19.25 6.83 3.53
CA PRO A 156 -19.18 6.19 4.85
C PRO A 156 -20.08 4.97 4.98
N ILE A 157 -21.31 5.01 4.42
CA ILE A 157 -22.22 3.85 4.46
C ILE A 157 -21.60 2.66 3.74
N ALA A 158 -21.03 2.86 2.55
CA ALA A 158 -20.35 1.81 1.81
C ALA A 158 -19.14 1.27 2.58
N ARG A 159 -18.31 2.15 3.17
CA ARG A 159 -17.16 1.75 3.98
C ARG A 159 -17.58 0.98 5.22
N LEU A 160 -18.61 1.43 5.93
CA LEU A 160 -19.15 0.76 7.10
C LEU A 160 -19.68 -0.63 6.75
N THR A 161 -20.37 -0.75 5.61
CA THR A 161 -20.88 -2.04 5.13
C THR A 161 -19.75 -3.02 4.81
N TYR A 162 -18.68 -2.54 4.16
CA TYR A 162 -17.49 -3.34 3.91
C TYR A 162 -16.80 -3.80 5.20
N LEU A 163 -16.61 -2.89 6.16
CA LEU A 163 -16.00 -3.21 7.44
C LEU A 163 -16.83 -4.22 8.23
N LYS A 164 -18.17 -4.08 8.25
CA LYS A 164 -19.06 -5.06 8.87
C LYS A 164 -18.91 -6.45 8.27
N ARG A 165 -18.82 -6.57 6.95
CA ARG A 165 -18.59 -7.86 6.28
C ARG A 165 -17.24 -8.46 6.65
N THR A 166 -16.20 -7.62 6.75
CA THR A 166 -14.85 -8.07 7.13
C THR A 166 -14.81 -8.54 8.59
N LEU A 167 -15.48 -7.82 9.49
CA LEU A 167 -15.60 -8.24 10.89
C LEU A 167 -16.31 -9.59 11.01
N ALA A 168 -17.43 -9.78 10.32
CA ALA A 168 -18.12 -11.07 10.31
C ALA A 168 -17.22 -12.21 9.81
N GLN A 169 -16.43 -11.99 8.74
CA GLN A 169 -15.48 -12.99 8.25
C GLN A 169 -14.40 -13.31 9.30
N LEU A 170 -13.84 -12.29 9.95
CA LEU A 170 -12.82 -12.50 10.99
C LEU A 170 -13.40 -13.21 12.21
N GLU A 171 -14.64 -12.91 12.59
CA GLU A 171 -15.36 -13.62 13.66
C GLU A 171 -15.54 -15.11 13.32
N ASP A 172 -15.91 -15.43 12.08
CA ASP A 172 -16.02 -16.80 11.60
C ASP A 172 -14.66 -17.52 11.59
N ASP A 173 -13.59 -16.84 11.18
CA ASP A 173 -12.22 -17.39 11.08
C ASP A 173 -11.54 -17.63 12.45
N ILE A 174 -11.97 -16.96 13.52
CA ILE A 174 -11.43 -17.17 14.88
C ILE A 174 -11.73 -18.60 15.37
N THR A 175 -12.95 -19.10 15.14
CA THR A 175 -13.38 -20.40 15.67
C THR A 175 -12.54 -21.60 15.18
N PRO A 176 -12.17 -21.75 13.89
CA PRO A 176 -11.25 -22.80 13.47
C PRO A 176 -9.82 -22.55 13.95
N CYS A 177 -9.40 -21.29 14.09
CA CYS A 177 -8.07 -20.95 14.64
C CYS A 177 -7.92 -21.41 16.09
N GLU A 178 -8.94 -21.17 16.92
CA GLU A 178 -9.00 -21.63 18.31
C GLU A 178 -8.99 -23.17 18.39
N ALA A 179 -9.80 -23.84 17.58
CA ALA A 179 -9.82 -25.30 17.51
C ALA A 179 -8.45 -25.88 17.11
N GLN A 180 -7.78 -25.24 16.14
CA GLN A 180 -6.43 -25.60 15.73
C GLN A 180 -5.43 -25.41 16.87
N MET A 181 -5.52 -24.29 17.60
CA MET A 181 -4.65 -24.03 18.75
C MET A 181 -4.82 -25.07 19.86
N GLU A 182 -6.06 -25.47 20.18
CA GLU A 182 -6.35 -26.53 21.15
C GLU A 182 -5.82 -27.90 20.69
N HIS A 183 -5.90 -28.18 19.38
CA HIS A 183 -5.29 -29.39 18.81
C HIS A 183 -3.77 -29.40 18.99
N TRP A 184 -3.09 -28.29 18.70
CA TRP A 184 -1.64 -28.17 18.91
C TRP A 184 -1.23 -28.30 20.38
N LYS A 185 -1.99 -27.71 21.31
CA LYS A 185 -1.76 -27.89 22.76
C LYS A 185 -1.88 -29.36 23.17
N THR A 186 -2.88 -30.06 22.63
CA THR A 186 -3.05 -31.49 22.89
C THR A 186 -1.87 -32.31 22.35
N ASN A 187 -1.42 -32.04 21.12
CA ASN A 187 -0.24 -32.70 20.56
C ASN A 187 1.03 -32.42 21.38
N LEU A 188 1.18 -31.20 21.88
CA LEU A 188 2.31 -30.82 22.72
C LEU A 188 2.31 -31.61 24.04
N THR A 189 1.17 -31.74 24.72
CA THR A 189 1.10 -32.56 25.95
C THR A 189 1.38 -34.03 25.70
N ILE A 190 1.00 -34.55 24.52
CA ILE A 190 1.38 -35.90 24.08
C ILE A 190 2.89 -35.98 23.85
N MET A 191 3.50 -34.99 23.21
CA MET A 191 4.96 -34.93 23.00
C MET A 191 5.72 -34.90 24.32
N ASP A 192 5.33 -34.04 25.28
CA ASP A 192 5.94 -33.99 26.61
C ASP A 192 5.82 -35.33 27.35
N SER A 193 4.69 -36.00 27.19
CA SER A 193 4.48 -37.33 27.80
C SER A 193 5.35 -38.41 27.15
N LYS A 194 5.50 -38.38 25.82
CA LYS A 194 6.42 -39.27 25.10
C LYS A 194 7.88 -38.99 25.42
N GLU A 195 8.27 -37.73 25.54
CA GLU A 195 9.62 -37.34 25.96
C GLU A 195 9.94 -37.92 27.34
N ARG A 196 9.04 -37.74 28.31
CA ARG A 196 9.18 -38.35 29.64
C ARG A 196 9.28 -39.87 29.57
N GLN A 197 8.49 -40.51 28.72
CA GLN A 197 8.57 -41.95 28.50
C GLN A 197 9.95 -42.37 27.97
N TYR A 198 10.50 -41.66 26.97
CA TYR A 198 11.82 -41.96 26.41
C TYR A 198 12.95 -41.69 27.40
N LEU A 199 12.87 -40.62 28.19
CA LEU A 199 13.83 -40.33 29.24
C LEU A 199 13.84 -41.43 30.32
N GLN A 200 12.66 -41.89 30.73
CA GLN A 200 12.57 -43.01 31.67
C GLN A 200 13.18 -44.28 31.09
N GLN A 201 12.91 -44.59 29.82
CA GLN A 201 13.54 -45.74 29.15
C GLN A 201 15.07 -45.61 29.12
N CYS A 202 15.61 -44.43 28.81
CA CYS A 202 17.05 -44.18 28.82
C CYS A 202 17.65 -44.37 30.22
N SER A 203 16.95 -43.94 31.27
CA SER A 203 17.37 -44.18 32.66
C SER A 203 17.42 -45.68 32.96
N ASN A 204 16.36 -46.42 32.60
CA ASN A 204 16.28 -47.86 32.83
C ASN A 204 17.40 -48.63 32.10
N TYR A 205 17.68 -48.29 30.84
CA TYR A 205 18.78 -48.94 30.09
C TYR A 205 20.15 -48.68 30.70
N LYS A 206 20.37 -47.45 31.21
CA LYS A 206 21.61 -47.09 31.90
C LYS A 206 21.78 -47.85 33.21
N GLU A 207 20.70 -48.09 33.95
CA GLU A 207 20.74 -48.90 35.17
C GLU A 207 21.12 -50.35 34.86
N ILE A 208 20.51 -50.96 33.85
CA ILE A 208 20.83 -52.33 33.42
C ILE A 208 22.30 -52.45 32.99
N ASP A 209 22.81 -51.47 32.23
CA ASP A 209 24.21 -51.46 31.80
C ASP A 209 25.19 -51.33 32.98
N ASN A 210 24.87 -50.44 33.94
CA ASN A 210 25.64 -50.31 35.17
C ASN A 210 25.62 -51.59 36.02
N GLU A 211 24.46 -52.25 36.17
CA GLU A 211 24.33 -53.53 36.88
C GLU A 211 25.17 -54.64 36.22
N ALA A 212 25.15 -54.71 34.89
CA ALA A 212 25.97 -55.66 34.15
C ALA A 212 27.47 -55.40 34.35
N CYS A 213 27.90 -54.12 34.35
CA CYS A 213 29.29 -53.74 34.61
C CYS A 213 29.75 -54.15 36.03
N VAL A 214 28.92 -53.89 37.05
CA VAL A 214 29.20 -54.31 38.44
C VAL A 214 29.30 -55.83 38.52
N PHE A 215 28.36 -56.56 37.93
CA PHE A 215 28.38 -58.03 37.93
C PHE A 215 29.63 -58.61 37.27
N ILE A 216 30.08 -58.05 36.13
CA ILE A 216 31.31 -58.46 35.45
C ILE A 216 32.53 -58.18 36.35
N THR A 217 32.56 -57.02 37.01
CA THR A 217 33.65 -56.60 37.90
C THR A 217 33.75 -57.52 39.11
N ASP A 218 32.63 -57.83 39.76
CA ASP A 218 32.57 -58.77 40.90
C ASP A 218 33.06 -60.16 40.51
N LYS A 219 32.65 -60.65 39.33
CA LYS A 219 33.10 -61.95 38.81
C LYS A 219 34.61 -61.96 38.51
N ALA A 220 35.16 -60.87 37.98
CA ALA A 220 36.59 -60.74 37.75
C ALA A 220 37.39 -60.69 39.07
N LEU A 221 36.89 -59.97 40.08
CA LEU A 221 37.48 -59.93 41.43
C LEU A 221 37.48 -61.32 42.09
N ALA A 222 36.38 -62.07 41.98
CA ALA A 222 36.32 -63.44 42.48
C ALA A 222 37.33 -64.36 41.77
N ALA A 223 37.49 -64.23 40.45
CA ALA A 223 38.49 -64.99 39.69
C ALA A 223 39.92 -64.65 40.12
N LEU A 224 40.24 -63.37 40.34
CA LEU A 224 41.55 -62.93 40.84
C LEU A 224 41.83 -63.48 42.25
N ALA A 225 40.83 -63.48 43.14
CA ALA A 225 40.98 -64.02 44.49
C ALA A 225 41.24 -65.54 44.49
N ILE A 226 40.59 -66.27 43.58
CA ILE A 226 40.84 -67.71 43.38
C ILE A 226 42.27 -67.94 42.87
N GLU A 227 42.72 -67.13 41.92
CA GLU A 227 44.07 -67.25 41.36
C GLU A 227 45.15 -66.94 42.41
N ASP A 228 44.94 -65.94 43.26
CA ASP A 228 45.85 -65.63 44.37
C ASP A 228 45.92 -66.78 45.39
N LYS A 229 44.76 -67.34 45.77
CA LYS A 229 44.69 -68.55 46.60
C LYS A 229 45.46 -69.71 45.98
N LYS A 230 45.33 -69.95 44.67
CA LYS A 230 46.09 -71.00 43.96
C LYS A 230 47.59 -70.76 44.02
N ARG A 231 48.06 -69.52 43.85
CA ARG A 231 49.48 -69.17 43.99
C ARG A 231 49.98 -69.40 45.41
N GLN A 232 49.21 -69.05 46.42
CA GLN A 232 49.55 -69.32 47.82
C GLN A 232 49.66 -70.83 48.09
N HIS A 233 48.73 -71.63 47.56
CA HIS A 233 48.82 -73.09 47.64
C HIS A 233 50.05 -73.66 46.93
N ALA A 234 50.34 -73.22 45.71
CA ALA A 234 51.53 -73.66 44.97
C ALA A 234 52.84 -73.26 45.67
N ALA A 235 52.90 -72.07 46.28
CA ALA A 235 54.04 -71.64 47.09
C ALA A 235 54.21 -72.49 48.36
N ALA A 236 53.11 -72.85 49.02
CA ALA A 236 53.12 -73.72 50.19
C ALA A 236 53.53 -75.16 49.83
N GLU A 237 53.04 -75.71 48.72
CA GLU A 237 53.46 -77.01 48.19
C GLU A 237 54.97 -77.02 47.93
N LYS A 238 55.50 -75.99 47.25
CA LYS A 238 56.93 -75.86 47.01
C LYS A 238 57.73 -75.79 48.32
N TYR A 239 57.27 -75.03 49.32
CA TYR A 239 57.93 -74.95 50.62
C TYR A 239 57.96 -76.30 51.35
N LEU A 240 56.86 -77.06 51.31
CA LEU A 240 56.82 -78.41 51.88
C LEU A 240 57.78 -79.36 51.16
N GLU A 241 57.89 -79.24 49.85
CA GLU A 241 58.82 -80.02 49.05
C GLU A 241 60.28 -79.67 49.39
N ASP A 242 60.62 -78.38 49.52
CA ASP A 242 61.95 -77.91 49.95
C ASP A 242 62.30 -78.37 51.39
N VAL A 243 61.34 -78.34 52.33
CA VAL A 243 61.53 -78.86 53.71
C VAL A 243 61.73 -80.37 53.70
N SER A 244 60.96 -81.09 52.88
CA SER A 244 61.09 -82.55 52.75
C SER A 244 62.44 -82.93 52.14
N GLN A 245 62.88 -82.22 51.10
CA GLN A 245 64.21 -82.39 50.50
C GLN A 245 65.32 -82.03 51.50
N SER A 246 65.16 -80.98 52.31
CA SER A 246 66.12 -80.60 53.35
C SER A 246 66.22 -81.64 54.50
N ALA A 247 65.10 -82.27 54.88
CA ALA A 247 65.08 -83.35 55.88
C ALA A 247 65.76 -84.63 55.38
N LEU A 248 65.65 -84.94 54.09
CA LEU A 248 66.36 -86.04 53.43
C LEU A 248 67.87 -85.74 53.33
N ALA A 249 68.26 -84.53 52.95
CA ALA A 249 69.66 -84.10 52.89
C ALA A 249 70.33 -84.02 54.28
N SER A 250 69.56 -83.78 55.34
CA SER A 250 70.05 -83.77 56.73
C SER A 250 70.16 -85.16 57.36
N SER A 251 69.66 -86.22 56.71
CA SER A 251 69.78 -87.62 57.15
C SER A 251 71.02 -88.34 56.57
N GLU A 252 71.89 -87.63 55.83
CA GLU A 252 73.17 -88.14 55.31
C GLU A 252 74.41 -87.66 56.11
N LEU A 253 74.22 -87.26 57.37
CA LEU A 253 75.28 -86.93 58.35
C LEU A 253 75.14 -87.78 59.61
#